data_AF-A0A8T2JYZ3-F1
#
_entry.id   AF-A0A8T2JYZ3-F1
#
_cell.length_a   1.000
_cell.length_b   1.000
_cell.length_c   1.000
_cell.angle_alpha   90.00
_cell.angle_beta   90.00
_cell.angle_gamma   90.00
#
_symmetry.space_group_name_H-M   'P 1'
#
loop_
_entity.id
_entity.type
_entity.pdbx_description
1 polymer ?
#
loop_
_entity_poly.entity_id
_entity_poly.type
_entity_poly.pdbx_seq_one_letter_code
_entity_poly.pdbx_strand_id
1 'polypeptide(L)'
;MEPDSDNNEQGYSSSSPSSNKQDSSEDSKKVHRREKNRIAAQKSRQRQTQKADSLHIESENLERLNSALRGEISGLREELKYLTCILSSHQSVCALGLAKPSAFQPHVGSIRYQH
;
A
#
# COMPACT_ATOMS: atom_id res chain seq x y z
N MET A 1 -49.45 27.23 -4.96
CA MET A 1 -49.34 27.22 -6.43
C MET A 1 -49.05 25.79 -6.82
N GLU A 2 -50.10 25.19 -7.40
CA GLU A 2 -50.21 23.96 -8.21
C GLU A 2 -49.12 22.87 -8.15
N PRO A 3 -49.52 21.62 -7.87
CA PRO A 3 -48.86 20.39 -8.34
C PRO A 3 -49.44 19.96 -9.70
N ASP A 4 -48.61 19.78 -10.73
CA ASP A 4 -49.10 19.28 -12.03
C ASP A 4 -49.42 17.78 -11.98
N SER A 5 -50.61 17.50 -12.50
CA SER A 5 -51.36 16.25 -12.50
C SER A 5 -50.80 15.13 -13.38
N ASP A 6 -51.03 13.91 -12.89
CA ASP A 6 -51.56 12.71 -13.53
C ASP A 6 -51.29 12.33 -15.00
N ASN A 7 -51.13 11.01 -15.13
CA ASN A 7 -51.48 10.12 -16.25
C ASN A 7 -50.49 9.96 -17.41
N ASN A 8 -49.84 8.79 -17.43
CA ASN A 8 -50.10 7.84 -18.51
C ASN A 8 -49.79 6.39 -18.08
N GLU A 9 -50.82 5.64 -17.68
CA GLU A 9 -50.82 4.17 -17.81
C GLU A 9 -50.83 3.83 -19.30
N GLN A 10 -49.70 3.36 -19.83
CA GLN A 10 -49.70 2.63 -21.09
C GLN A 10 -49.20 1.21 -20.85
N GLY A 11 -50.14 0.36 -20.45
CA GLY A 11 -49.99 -1.06 -20.61
C GLY A 11 -49.84 -1.41 -22.09
N TYR A 12 -48.79 -2.15 -22.41
CA TYR A 12 -48.83 -3.11 -23.50
C TYR A 12 -48.28 -4.44 -22.97
N SER A 13 -49.18 -5.23 -22.40
CA SER A 13 -49.00 -6.67 -22.34
C SER A 13 -49.03 -7.20 -23.77
N SER A 14 -47.87 -7.40 -24.38
CA SER A 14 -47.72 -8.23 -25.57
C SER A 14 -47.09 -9.56 -25.18
N SER A 15 -47.84 -10.36 -24.42
CA SER A 15 -47.55 -11.77 -24.19
C SER A 15 -48.21 -12.58 -25.30
N SER A 16 -47.48 -12.81 -26.40
CA SER A 16 -47.86 -13.81 -27.40
C SER A 16 -47.59 -15.22 -26.83
N PRO A 17 -48.58 -16.13 -26.74
CA PRO A 17 -48.35 -17.47 -26.23
C PRO A 17 -47.89 -18.38 -27.37
N SER A 18 -46.59 -18.38 -27.67
CA SER A 18 -45.98 -19.35 -28.59
C SER A 18 -44.47 -19.48 -28.35
N SER A 19 -44.06 -19.88 -27.13
CA SER A 19 -42.63 -19.95 -26.81
C SER A 19 -42.24 -20.90 -25.66
N ASN A 20 -43.06 -21.89 -25.30
CA ASN A 20 -42.75 -22.80 -24.17
C ASN A 20 -41.46 -23.63 -24.33
N LYS A 21 -40.90 -23.80 -25.54
CA LYS A 21 -39.62 -24.50 -25.75
C LYS A 21 -38.40 -23.58 -25.83
N GLN A 22 -38.57 -22.31 -26.22
CA GLN A 22 -37.48 -21.33 -26.24
C GLN A 22 -37.21 -20.76 -24.85
N ASP A 23 -38.25 -20.59 -24.04
CA ASP A 23 -38.14 -20.01 -22.70
C ASP A 23 -37.28 -20.87 -21.75
N SER A 24 -37.39 -22.20 -21.83
CA SER A 24 -36.57 -23.14 -21.04
C SER A 24 -35.07 -23.10 -21.39
N SER A 25 -34.73 -22.91 -22.68
CA SER A 25 -33.34 -22.76 -23.11
C SER A 25 -32.76 -21.40 -22.71
N GLU A 26 -33.55 -20.33 -22.81
CA GLU A 26 -33.15 -18.98 -22.40
C GLU A 26 -32.95 -18.88 -20.88
N ASP A 27 -33.78 -19.54 -20.08
CA ASP A 27 -33.62 -19.57 -18.61
C ASP A 27 -32.33 -20.29 -18.19
N SER A 28 -32.01 -21.42 -18.83
CA SER A 28 -30.74 -22.14 -18.62
C SER A 28 -29.51 -21.26 -18.95
N LYS A 29 -29.56 -20.51 -20.05
CA LYS A 29 -28.50 -19.54 -20.41
C LYS A 29 -28.42 -18.37 -19.41
N LYS A 30 -29.55 -17.95 -18.85
CA LYS A 30 -29.61 -16.88 -17.83
C LYS A 30 -28.99 -17.34 -16.52
N VAL A 31 -29.28 -18.58 -16.08
CA VAL A 31 -28.63 -19.20 -14.91
C VAL A 31 -27.12 -19.28 -15.11
N HIS A 32 -26.65 -19.75 -16.28
CA HIS A 32 -25.22 -19.81 -16.58
C HIS A 32 -24.54 -18.43 -16.57
N ARG A 33 -25.23 -17.40 -17.09
CA ARG A 33 -24.74 -16.01 -17.06
C ARG A 33 -24.63 -15.48 -15.63
N ARG A 34 -25.64 -15.72 -14.79
CA ARG A 34 -25.63 -15.35 -13.36
C ARG A 34 -24.50 -16.04 -12.63
N GLU A 35 -24.29 -17.32 -12.88
CA GLU A 35 -23.23 -18.10 -12.24
C GLU A 35 -21.84 -17.59 -12.63
N LYS A 36 -21.60 -17.33 -13.93
CA LYS A 36 -20.38 -16.68 -14.39
C LYS A 36 -20.14 -15.31 -13.75
N ASN A 37 -21.18 -14.48 -13.65
CA ASN A 37 -21.07 -13.17 -13.01
C ASN A 37 -20.81 -13.30 -11.50
N ARG A 38 -21.44 -14.26 -10.82
CA ARG A 38 -21.21 -14.55 -9.40
C ARG A 38 -19.74 -14.89 -9.15
N ILE A 39 -19.16 -15.76 -9.97
CA ILE A 39 -17.74 -16.13 -9.91
C ILE A 39 -16.85 -14.92 -10.23
N ALA A 40 -17.18 -14.13 -11.26
CA ALA A 40 -16.42 -12.95 -11.64
C ALA A 40 -16.41 -11.88 -10.52
N ALA A 41 -17.56 -11.64 -9.89
CA ALA A 41 -17.70 -10.72 -8.76
C ALA A 41 -16.94 -11.22 -7.53
N GLN A 42 -17.00 -12.52 -7.23
CA GLN A 42 -16.20 -13.11 -6.15
C GLN A 42 -14.70 -12.96 -6.42
N LYS A 43 -14.24 -13.24 -7.64
CA LYS A 43 -12.83 -13.09 -8.04
C LYS A 43 -12.38 -11.63 -7.99
N SER A 44 -13.23 -10.68 -8.40
CA SER A 44 -12.94 -9.25 -8.31
C SER A 44 -12.77 -8.80 -6.85
N ARG A 45 -13.70 -9.18 -5.97
CA ARG A 45 -13.58 -8.94 -4.52
C ARG A 45 -12.32 -9.56 -3.94
N GLN A 46 -12.03 -10.81 -4.28
CA GLN A 46 -10.82 -11.51 -3.81
C GLN A 46 -9.54 -10.78 -4.25
N ARG A 47 -9.45 -10.33 -5.51
CA ARG A 47 -8.29 -9.56 -5.98
C ARG A 47 -8.13 -8.25 -5.23
N GLN A 48 -9.24 -7.59 -4.90
CA GLN A 48 -9.20 -6.34 -4.14
C GLN A 48 -8.73 -6.57 -2.71
N THR A 49 -9.23 -7.61 -2.03
CA THR A 49 -8.75 -8.02 -0.71
C THR A 49 -7.27 -8.38 -0.73
N GLN A 50 -6.84 -9.23 -1.66
CA GLN A 50 -5.42 -9.61 -1.80
C GLN A 50 -4.50 -8.40 -2.03
N LYS A 51 -4.95 -7.40 -2.81
CA LYS A 51 -4.20 -6.17 -3.01
C LYS A 51 -4.09 -5.37 -1.72
N ALA A 52 -5.17 -5.23 -0.96
CA ALA A 52 -5.15 -4.55 0.33
C ALA A 52 -4.22 -5.27 1.32
N ASP A 53 -4.31 -6.59 1.40
CA ASP A 53 -3.45 -7.41 2.27
C ASP A 53 -1.97 -7.26 1.89
N SER A 54 -1.65 -7.30 0.60
CA SER A 54 -0.28 -7.14 0.11
C SER A 54 0.29 -5.76 0.47
N LEU A 55 -0.49 -4.70 0.28
CA LEU A 55 -0.08 -3.34 0.64
C LEU A 55 0.10 -3.19 2.15
N HIS A 56 -0.76 -3.82 2.95
CA HIS A 56 -0.66 -3.77 4.41
C HIS A 56 0.64 -4.45 4.89
N ILE A 57 0.90 -5.67 4.41
CA ILE A 57 2.12 -6.42 4.73
C ILE A 57 3.37 -5.63 4.33
N GLU A 58 3.37 -5.00 3.15
CA GLU A 58 4.48 -4.17 2.70
C GLU A 58 4.69 -2.95 3.60
N SER A 59 3.62 -2.25 4.00
CA SER A 59 3.68 -1.13 4.94
C SER A 59 4.28 -1.54 6.28
N GLU A 60 3.77 -2.62 6.88
CA GLU A 60 4.28 -3.14 8.16
C GLU A 60 5.76 -3.54 8.05
N ASN A 61 6.16 -4.10 6.90
CA ASN A 61 7.55 -4.46 6.66
C ASN A 61 8.45 -3.23 6.57
N LEU A 62 8.03 -2.21 5.84
CA LEU A 62 8.76 -0.95 5.73
C LEU A 62 8.86 -0.23 7.08
N GLU A 63 7.79 -0.20 7.88
CA GLU A 63 7.79 0.38 9.22
C GLU A 63 8.77 -0.32 10.16
N ARG A 64 8.80 -1.65 10.14
CA ARG A 64 9.74 -2.46 10.92
C ARG A 64 11.18 -2.19 10.51
N LEU A 65 11.46 -2.20 9.21
CA LEU A 65 12.81 -1.94 8.69
C LEU A 65 13.26 -0.50 8.98
N ASN A 66 12.36 0.48 8.83
CA ASN A 66 12.64 1.87 9.15
C ASN A 66 12.99 2.03 10.63
N SER A 67 12.24 1.38 11.52
CA SER A 67 12.49 1.39 12.95
C SER A 67 13.84 0.76 13.31
N ALA A 68 14.19 -0.37 12.68
CA ALA A 68 15.48 -1.03 12.86
C ALA A 68 16.64 -0.12 12.42
N LEU A 69 16.55 0.48 11.23
CA LEU A 69 17.57 1.40 10.70
C LEU A 69 17.73 2.64 11.59
N ARG A 70 16.62 3.20 12.10
CA ARG A 70 16.67 4.32 13.06
C ARG A 70 17.38 3.93 14.35
N GLY A 71 17.15 2.72 14.84
CA GLY A 71 17.85 2.16 15.99
C GLY A 71 19.36 2.05 15.76
N GLU A 72 19.76 1.51 14.60
CA GLU A 72 21.18 1.41 14.21
C GLU A 72 21.85 2.79 14.11
N ILE A 73 21.18 3.76 13.47
CA ILE A 73 21.67 5.15 13.40
C ILE A 73 21.84 5.73 14.81
N SER A 74 20.89 5.49 15.72
CA SER A 74 20.99 5.96 17.10
C SER A 74 22.20 5.35 17.81
N GLY A 75 22.38 4.04 17.71
CA GLY A 75 23.50 3.32 18.31
C GLY A 75 24.86 3.82 17.79
N LEU A 76 25.02 3.94 16.47
CA LEU A 76 26.24 4.47 15.86
C LEU A 76 26.55 5.91 16.30
N ARG A 77 25.50 6.75 16.47
CA ARG A 77 25.68 8.13 16.97
C ARG A 77 26.10 8.16 18.42
N GLU A 78 25.62 7.24 19.24
CA GLU A 78 26.04 7.11 20.64
C GLU A 78 27.49 6.63 20.75
N GLU A 79 27.86 5.63 19.96
CA GLU A 79 29.24 5.14 19.90
C GLU A 79 30.22 6.23 19.43
N LEU A 80 29.86 6.99 18.39
CA LEU A 80 30.65 8.13 17.93
C LEU A 80 30.87 9.15 19.06
N LYS A 81 29.81 9.52 19.79
CA LYS A 81 29.90 10.45 20.93
C LYS A 81 30.80 9.90 22.03
N TYR A 82 30.65 8.62 22.36
CA TYR A 82 31.45 7.93 23.37
C TYR A 82 32.95 7.96 23.00
N LEU A 83 33.30 7.54 21.79
CA LEU A 83 34.67 7.55 21.30
C LEU A 83 35.25 8.96 21.24
N THR A 84 34.46 9.94 20.80
CA THR A 84 34.87 11.36 20.78
C THR A 84 35.16 11.88 22.18
N CYS A 85 34.34 11.50 23.17
CA CYS A 85 34.56 11.86 24.58
C CYS A 85 35.88 11.27 25.10
N ILE A 86 36.14 9.99 24.83
CA ILE A 86 37.40 9.33 25.22
C ILE A 86 38.59 10.07 24.60
N LEU A 87 38.57 10.31 23.29
CA LEU A 87 39.65 11.00 22.59
C LEU A 87 39.89 12.42 23.13
N SER A 88 38.80 13.15 23.41
CA SER A 88 38.88 14.49 24.00
C SER A 88 39.50 14.47 25.39
N SER A 89 39.14 13.48 26.22
CA SER A 89 39.73 13.32 27.55
C SER A 89 41.22 12.96 27.49
N HIS A 90 41.62 12.12 26.53
CA HIS A 90 43.02 11.75 26.34
C HIS A 90 43.86 12.91 25.80
N GLN A 91 43.28 13.81 25.01
CA GLN A 91 44.01 14.92 24.39
C GLN A 91 44.73 15.82 25.40
N SER A 92 44.20 15.97 26.63
CA SER A 92 44.82 16.78 27.68
C SER A 92 46.08 16.17 28.29
N VAL A 93 46.25 14.84 28.17
CA VAL A 93 47.38 14.07 28.72
C VAL A 93 48.31 13.52 27.64
N CYS A 94 47.93 13.69 26.37
CA CYS A 94 48.66 13.17 25.23
C CYS A 94 49.93 13.99 24.95
N ALA A 95 51.11 13.42 25.21
CA ALA A 95 52.42 14.03 24.91
C ALA A 95 52.65 14.31 23.41
N LEU A 96 51.83 13.74 22.51
CA LEU A 96 51.92 13.91 21.06
C LEU A 96 50.90 14.94 20.50
N GLY A 97 50.05 15.55 21.35
CA GLY A 97 48.83 16.27 20.97
C GLY A 97 48.96 17.66 20.32
N LEU A 98 50.16 18.15 20.00
CA LEU A 98 50.34 19.44 19.31
C LEU A 98 50.16 19.38 17.78
N ALA A 99 50.07 18.18 17.21
CA ALA A 99 49.69 18.00 15.81
C ALA A 99 48.15 17.93 15.70
N LYS A 100 47.54 19.07 15.38
CA LYS A 100 46.09 19.24 15.15
C LYS A 100 45.55 18.09 14.27
N PRO A 101 44.48 17.37 14.67
CA PRO A 101 43.91 16.35 13.81
C PRO A 101 43.32 17.03 12.58
N SER A 102 43.84 16.66 11.40
CA SER A 102 43.25 17.00 10.10
C SER A 102 41.76 16.67 10.17
N ALA A 103 40.91 17.66 9.91
CA ALA A 103 39.47 17.55 10.00
C ALA A 103 39.00 16.34 9.18
N PHE A 104 38.63 15.25 9.85
CA PHE A 104 37.82 14.20 9.25
C PHE A 104 36.46 14.83 9.00
N GLN A 105 36.26 15.36 7.80
CA GLN A 105 34.93 15.72 7.36
C GLN A 105 34.15 14.43 7.18
N PRO A 106 32.98 14.28 7.84
CA PRO A 106 32.10 13.17 7.52
C PRO A 106 31.60 13.42 6.10
N HIS A 107 32.14 12.68 5.13
CA HIS A 107 31.50 12.61 3.83
C HIS A 107 30.15 11.90 4.07
N VAL A 108 29.09 12.70 4.18
CA VAL A 108 27.74 12.17 4.07
C VAL A 108 27.57 11.83 2.60
N GLY A 109 27.74 10.53 2.31
CA GLY A 109 27.60 9.98 0.97
C GLY A 109 26.28 10.43 0.35
N SER A 110 26.39 11.24 -0.71
CA SER A 110 25.28 11.60 -1.59
C SER A 110 24.88 10.35 -2.38
N ILE A 111 23.99 9.52 -1.81
CA ILE A 111 23.34 8.45 -2.56
C ILE A 111 22.21 9.08 -3.36
N ARG A 112 22.56 9.54 -4.56
CA ARG A 112 21.60 9.89 -5.60
C ARG A 112 20.93 8.59 -6.07
N TYR A 113 19.73 8.30 -5.57
CA TYR A 113 18.86 7.30 -6.19
C TYR A 113 18.43 7.80 -7.57
N GLN A 114 18.83 7.08 -8.61
CA GLN A 114 18.29 7.26 -9.95
C GLN A 114 17.05 6.33 -10.06
N HIS A 115 15.94 6.93 -10.49
CA HIS A 115 14.69 6.23 -10.83
C HIS A 115 14.77 5.64 -12.23
#